data_AF-A0A7X7NZ35-F1
#
_entry.id   AF-A0A7X7NZ35-F1
#
_cell.length_a   1.000
_cell.length_b   1.000
_cell.length_c   1.000
_cell.angle_alpha   90.00
_cell.angle_beta   90.00
_cell.angle_gamma   90.00
#
_symmetry.space_group_name_H-M   'P 1'
#
loop_
_entity.id
_entity.type
_entity.pdbx_description
1 polymer ?
#
loop_
_entity_poly.entity_id
_entity_poly.type
_entity_poly.pdbx_seq_one_letter_code
_entity_poly.pdbx_strand_id
1 'polypeptide(L)'
;LNQYTLVAAAEMGIKEIYKTGGAQAVFALAWGTDTIKKVDLISGPGNIYVTLAKKIVYGEVDIDMLAGPSEILVIADAGANPAYIAADMMSQAEHDVLARSFLVTDSADLVGQVAKEIESQLPGLSRKDIIKQSLERYGAFIITRDISEACEVANLIAPEHLEIMVKNPFEIIGMIKNAGAIFLGEFTPEPVGDYYAGPNHILPTSGTARFYSPVGVDTFMKFSSVIYYSKTAIEQDADRIIKLAEVEGLTAHANSIRIRKAGC
;
A
#
# COMPACT_ATOMS: atom_id res chain seq x y z
N LEU A 1 -0.27 -23.17 14.85
CA LEU A 1 -1.07 -22.49 13.80
C LEU A 1 -2.36 -22.07 14.47
N ASN A 2 -2.78 -20.83 14.28
CA ASN A 2 -4.05 -20.34 14.81
C ASN A 2 -5.20 -21.05 14.08
N GLN A 3 -6.18 -21.58 14.82
CA GLN A 3 -7.30 -22.33 14.25
C GLN A 3 -8.16 -21.49 13.29
N TYR A 4 -8.34 -20.21 13.59
CA TYR A 4 -9.11 -19.28 12.77
C TYR A 4 -8.42 -19.02 11.42
N THR A 5 -7.09 -18.96 11.40
CA THR A 5 -6.31 -18.86 10.16
C THR A 5 -6.50 -20.08 9.27
N LEU A 6 -6.59 -21.28 9.85
CA LEU A 6 -6.82 -22.52 9.09
C LEU A 6 -8.24 -22.57 8.50
N VAL A 7 -9.24 -22.11 9.26
CA VAL A 7 -10.62 -21.98 8.75
C VAL A 7 -10.68 -20.99 7.60
N ALA A 8 -10.09 -19.80 7.76
CA ALA A 8 -10.04 -18.80 6.68
C ALA A 8 -9.35 -19.36 5.41
N ALA A 9 -8.23 -20.06 5.56
CA ALA A 9 -7.55 -20.71 4.44
C ALA A 9 -8.43 -21.77 3.75
N ALA A 10 -9.19 -22.55 4.52
CA ALA A 10 -10.10 -23.56 3.98
C ALA A 10 -11.27 -22.92 3.20
N GLU A 11 -11.89 -21.88 3.74
CA GLU A 11 -12.98 -21.12 3.09
C GLU A 11 -12.50 -20.47 1.78
N MET A 12 -11.26 -19.98 1.75
CA MET A 12 -10.63 -19.43 0.53
C MET A 12 -10.14 -20.51 -0.45
N GLY A 13 -10.27 -21.79 -0.10
CA GLY A 13 -9.87 -22.91 -0.96
C GLY A 13 -8.36 -23.12 -1.09
N ILE A 14 -7.54 -22.57 -0.17
CA ILE A 14 -6.09 -22.79 -0.13
C ILE A 14 -5.78 -24.27 0.02
N LYS A 15 -4.89 -24.79 -0.84
CA LYS A 15 -4.62 -26.24 -0.95
C LYS A 15 -3.36 -26.70 -0.21
N GLU A 16 -2.37 -25.83 -0.10
CA GLU A 16 -1.06 -26.17 0.44
C GLU A 16 -0.74 -25.22 1.60
N ILE A 17 -0.44 -25.78 2.78
CA ILE A 17 -0.08 -25.03 3.98
C ILE A 17 1.21 -25.62 4.53
N TYR A 18 2.25 -24.79 4.58
CA TYR A 18 3.55 -25.17 5.12
C TYR A 18 3.78 -24.53 6.47
N LYS A 19 4.18 -25.33 7.47
CA LYS A 19 4.47 -24.85 8.82
C LYS A 19 5.88 -24.22 8.89
N THR A 20 6.06 -23.12 8.19
CA THR A 20 7.29 -22.32 8.15
C THR A 20 6.94 -20.83 8.13
N GLY A 21 7.87 -19.96 8.50
CA GLY A 21 7.69 -18.50 8.51
C GLY A 21 9.04 -17.79 8.44
N GLY A 22 9.04 -16.46 8.45
CA GLY A 22 10.28 -15.67 8.39
C GLY A 22 10.96 -15.70 7.03
N ALA A 23 12.23 -15.25 7.00
CA ALA A 23 13.01 -15.15 5.77
C ALA A 23 13.15 -16.49 5.02
N GLN A 24 13.34 -17.59 5.75
CA GLN A 24 13.47 -18.93 5.18
C GLN A 24 12.22 -19.41 4.43
N ALA A 25 11.03 -18.97 4.84
CA ALA A 25 9.79 -19.28 4.12
C ALA A 25 9.75 -18.55 2.78
N VAL A 26 10.16 -17.27 2.77
CA VAL A 26 10.26 -16.47 1.55
C VAL A 26 11.26 -17.09 0.57
N PHE A 27 12.46 -17.45 1.04
CA PHE A 27 13.46 -18.11 0.19
C PHE A 27 12.99 -19.47 -0.34
N ALA A 28 12.31 -20.27 0.49
CA ALA A 28 11.76 -21.55 0.05
C ALA A 28 10.68 -21.38 -1.03
N LEU A 29 9.85 -20.34 -0.94
CA LEU A 29 8.86 -20.00 -1.99
C LEU A 29 9.54 -19.48 -3.26
N ALA A 30 10.60 -18.65 -3.13
CA ALA A 30 11.27 -18.05 -4.27
C ALA A 30 12.13 -19.04 -5.08
N TRP A 31 12.80 -19.98 -4.40
CA TRP A 31 13.75 -20.89 -5.02
C TRP A 31 13.27 -22.34 -5.09
N GLY A 32 12.24 -22.69 -4.33
CA GLY A 32 11.78 -24.06 -4.17
C GLY A 32 12.67 -24.88 -3.22
N THR A 33 12.13 -25.99 -2.76
CA THR A 33 12.81 -27.03 -1.97
C THR A 33 12.27 -28.40 -2.41
N ASP A 34 12.73 -29.50 -1.79
CA ASP A 34 12.19 -30.84 -2.04
C ASP A 34 10.68 -30.96 -1.72
N THR A 35 10.13 -30.06 -0.89
CA THR A 35 8.73 -30.10 -0.41
C THR A 35 7.89 -28.89 -0.85
N ILE A 36 8.51 -27.70 -0.96
CA ILE A 36 7.86 -26.43 -1.30
C ILE A 36 8.20 -26.12 -2.76
N LYS A 37 7.19 -26.01 -3.62
CA LYS A 37 7.40 -25.63 -5.02
C LYS A 37 7.73 -24.14 -5.13
N LYS A 38 8.60 -23.79 -6.08
CA LYS A 38 8.84 -22.40 -6.45
C LYS A 38 7.53 -21.74 -6.93
N VAL A 39 7.30 -20.49 -6.54
CA VAL A 39 6.19 -19.65 -7.00
C VAL A 39 6.68 -18.49 -7.87
N ASP A 40 5.77 -17.82 -8.57
CA ASP A 40 6.08 -16.65 -9.40
C ASP A 40 5.89 -15.32 -8.64
N LEU A 41 5.07 -15.29 -7.59
CA LEU A 41 4.78 -14.10 -6.79
C LEU A 41 4.62 -14.45 -5.30
N ILE A 42 5.18 -13.61 -4.43
CA ILE A 42 5.04 -13.73 -2.96
C ILE A 42 4.33 -12.47 -2.42
N SER A 43 3.12 -12.66 -1.88
CA SER A 43 2.33 -11.60 -1.23
C SER A 43 2.17 -11.84 0.27
N GLY A 44 2.06 -10.77 1.02
CA GLY A 44 1.85 -10.76 2.46
C GLY A 44 2.87 -9.90 3.20
N PRO A 45 2.44 -9.18 4.26
CA PRO A 45 3.34 -8.45 5.13
C PRO A 45 4.11 -9.40 6.05
N GLY A 46 5.12 -8.87 6.72
CA GLY A 46 5.84 -9.57 7.77
C GLY A 46 6.80 -8.64 8.49
N ASN A 47 7.53 -9.19 9.46
CA ASN A 47 8.55 -8.42 10.17
C ASN A 47 9.72 -8.03 9.22
N ILE A 48 10.67 -7.25 9.75
CA ILE A 48 11.82 -6.77 8.99
C ILE A 48 12.60 -7.86 8.24
N TYR A 49 12.68 -9.08 8.78
CA TYR A 49 13.36 -10.20 8.12
C TYR A 49 12.60 -10.71 6.90
N VAL A 50 11.27 -10.76 6.97
CA VAL A 50 10.41 -11.11 5.82
C VAL A 50 10.53 -10.03 4.74
N THR A 51 10.43 -8.75 5.12
CA THR A 51 10.57 -7.63 4.17
C THR A 51 11.92 -7.63 3.47
N LEU A 52 13.03 -7.83 4.21
CA LEU A 52 14.36 -7.91 3.62
C LEU A 52 14.55 -9.15 2.74
N ALA A 53 13.97 -10.30 3.11
CA ALA A 53 14.00 -11.49 2.27
C ALA A 53 13.25 -11.28 0.95
N LYS A 54 12.05 -10.67 1.00
CA LYS A 54 11.28 -10.29 -0.20
C LYS A 54 12.09 -9.36 -1.11
N LYS A 55 12.77 -8.37 -0.52
CA LYS A 55 13.66 -7.47 -1.26
C LYS A 55 14.80 -8.20 -1.98
N ILE A 56 15.37 -9.24 -1.35
CA ILE A 56 16.47 -10.02 -1.93
C ILE A 56 16.00 -10.85 -3.13
N VAL A 57 14.81 -11.45 -3.06
CA VAL A 57 14.30 -12.35 -4.12
C VAL A 57 13.56 -11.61 -5.24
N TYR A 58 13.27 -10.32 -5.06
CA TYR A 58 12.59 -9.51 -6.07
C TYR A 58 13.36 -9.48 -7.40
N GLY A 59 12.67 -9.80 -8.49
CA GLY A 59 13.23 -9.93 -9.84
C GLY A 59 13.51 -11.38 -10.24
N GLU A 60 13.68 -12.30 -9.28
CA GLU A 60 13.62 -13.75 -9.53
C GLU A 60 12.20 -14.31 -9.35
N VAL A 61 11.45 -13.69 -8.44
CA VAL A 61 10.01 -13.77 -8.26
C VAL A 61 9.48 -12.35 -8.06
N ASP A 62 8.21 -12.16 -8.35
CA ASP A 62 7.54 -10.90 -8.04
C ASP A 62 7.16 -10.83 -6.55
N ILE A 63 6.94 -9.61 -6.06
CA ILE A 63 6.42 -9.35 -4.73
C ILE A 63 5.33 -8.28 -4.82
N ASP A 64 4.34 -8.33 -3.93
CA ASP A 64 3.33 -7.27 -3.85
C ASP A 64 3.94 -5.90 -3.53
N MET A 65 4.70 -5.80 -2.44
CA MET A 65 5.40 -4.59 -2.00
C MET A 65 6.35 -4.90 -0.83
N LEU A 66 7.19 -3.91 -0.50
CA LEU A 66 8.00 -3.91 0.71
C LEU A 66 7.26 -3.16 1.83
N ALA A 67 6.53 -3.90 2.64
CA ALA A 67 5.85 -3.36 3.82
C ALA A 67 6.88 -2.90 4.88
N GLY A 68 6.66 -1.69 5.39
CA GLY A 68 7.31 -1.06 6.53
C GLY A 68 6.38 -1.01 7.73
N PRO A 69 6.68 -0.16 8.75
CA PRO A 69 5.78 0.06 9.87
C PRO A 69 4.44 0.64 9.40
N SER A 70 3.35 0.25 10.06
CA SER A 70 2.00 0.69 9.73
C SER A 70 1.73 2.13 10.17
N GLU A 71 0.82 2.81 9.47
CA GLU A 71 0.60 4.26 9.61
C GLU A 71 -0.87 4.66 9.45
N ILE A 72 -1.36 5.49 10.37
CA ILE A 72 -2.65 6.18 10.22
C ILE A 72 -2.44 7.69 10.27
N LEU A 73 -3.17 8.41 9.40
CA LEU A 73 -3.26 9.87 9.42
C LEU A 73 -4.73 10.27 9.42
N VAL A 74 -5.14 11.01 10.44
CA VAL A 74 -6.48 11.57 10.56
C VAL A 74 -6.44 13.05 10.20
N ILE A 75 -7.12 13.45 9.13
CA ILE A 75 -7.43 14.85 8.84
C ILE A 75 -8.73 15.18 9.58
N ALA A 76 -8.70 16.19 10.45
CA ALA A 76 -9.88 16.58 11.22
C ALA A 76 -10.08 18.10 11.28
N ASP A 77 -11.33 18.55 11.17
CA ASP A 77 -11.70 19.95 11.41
C ASP A 77 -12.10 20.18 12.88
N ALA A 78 -12.31 21.44 13.25
CA ALA A 78 -12.67 21.81 14.62
C ALA A 78 -13.97 21.16 15.16
N GLY A 79 -14.84 20.63 14.29
CA GLY A 79 -16.10 19.99 14.67
C GLY A 79 -15.99 18.49 14.90
N ALA A 80 -14.86 17.87 14.56
CA ALA A 80 -14.65 16.43 14.68
C ALA A 80 -14.64 15.97 16.15
N ASN A 81 -15.18 14.78 16.40
CA ASN A 81 -15.21 14.23 17.75
C ASN A 81 -13.79 13.79 18.24
N PRO A 82 -13.23 14.42 19.30
CA PRO A 82 -11.90 14.09 19.78
C PRO A 82 -11.76 12.66 20.33
N ALA A 83 -12.85 12.07 20.83
CA ALA A 83 -12.83 10.73 21.37
C ALA A 83 -12.67 9.66 20.27
N TYR A 84 -13.24 9.92 19.10
CA TYR A 84 -13.12 9.04 17.93
C TYR A 84 -11.71 9.12 17.36
N ILE A 85 -11.19 10.33 17.12
CA ILE A 85 -9.82 10.53 16.66
C ILE A 85 -8.81 9.85 17.60
N ALA A 86 -8.97 10.00 18.91
CA ALA A 86 -8.10 9.34 19.89
C ALA A 86 -8.14 7.81 19.77
N ALA A 87 -9.33 7.24 19.59
CA ALA A 87 -9.52 5.80 19.43
C ALA A 87 -8.86 5.29 18.14
N ASP A 88 -9.06 5.96 17.01
CA ASP A 88 -8.49 5.58 15.71
C ASP A 88 -6.96 5.79 15.69
N MET A 89 -6.46 6.83 16.35
CA MET A 89 -5.02 6.99 16.53
C MET A 89 -4.40 5.83 17.34
N MET A 90 -5.10 5.34 18.36
CA MET A 90 -4.65 4.23 19.20
C MET A 90 -4.84 2.86 18.54
N SER A 91 -5.85 2.67 17.68
CA SER A 91 -6.06 1.41 16.95
C SER A 91 -4.81 1.08 16.15
N GLN A 92 -4.29 2.04 15.39
CA GLN A 92 -3.06 1.80 14.63
C GLN A 92 -1.84 1.61 15.54
N ALA A 93 -1.71 2.44 16.58
CA ALA A 93 -0.56 2.42 17.49
C ALA A 93 -0.42 1.11 18.27
N GLU A 94 -1.50 0.33 18.39
CA GLU A 94 -1.45 -0.96 19.09
C GLU A 94 -0.78 -2.08 18.28
N HIS A 95 -0.59 -1.91 16.97
CA HIS A 95 -0.02 -2.95 16.11
C HIS A 95 1.44 -3.26 16.43
N ASP A 96 2.29 -2.23 16.54
CA ASP A 96 3.73 -2.35 16.76
C ASP A 96 4.29 -1.06 17.40
N VAL A 97 5.40 -1.16 18.14
CA VAL A 97 6.07 0.02 18.74
C VAL A 97 6.66 0.99 17.70
N LEU A 98 6.77 0.55 16.44
CA LEU A 98 7.20 1.35 15.29
C LEU A 98 6.02 1.94 14.50
N ALA A 99 4.78 1.58 14.82
CA ALA A 99 3.59 2.13 14.16
C ALA A 99 3.53 3.65 14.34
N ARG A 100 2.97 4.35 13.36
CA ARG A 100 2.88 5.80 13.35
C ARG A 100 1.43 6.25 13.30
N SER A 101 1.15 7.34 14.00
CA SER A 101 -0.21 7.83 14.17
C SER A 101 -0.23 9.34 14.19
N PHE A 102 -0.95 9.94 13.25
CA PHE A 102 -0.91 11.39 13.02
C PHE A 102 -2.30 11.98 13.10
N LEU A 103 -2.45 13.10 13.81
CA LEU A 103 -3.58 14.01 13.65
C LEU A 103 -3.10 15.24 12.89
N VAL A 104 -3.77 15.57 11.80
CA VAL A 104 -3.55 16.80 11.04
C VAL A 104 -4.83 17.63 11.09
N THR A 105 -4.77 18.82 11.68
CA THR A 105 -5.96 19.64 11.91
C THR A 105 -5.66 21.12 11.78
N ASP A 106 -6.67 21.93 11.50
CA ASP A 106 -6.63 23.39 11.56
C ASP A 106 -7.02 23.95 12.95
N SER A 107 -7.32 23.07 13.91
CA SER A 107 -7.80 23.42 15.24
C SER A 107 -6.80 23.05 16.34
N ALA A 108 -6.14 24.06 16.91
CA ALA A 108 -5.27 23.87 18.08
C ALA A 108 -6.04 23.36 19.31
N ASP A 109 -7.31 23.75 19.46
CA ASP A 109 -8.15 23.32 20.57
C ASP A 109 -8.49 21.83 20.47
N LEU A 110 -8.66 21.30 19.26
CA LEU A 110 -8.93 19.88 19.03
C LEU A 110 -7.75 19.02 19.50
N VAL A 111 -6.51 19.45 19.25
CA VAL A 111 -5.30 18.74 19.68
C VAL A 111 -5.30 18.51 21.19
N GLY A 112 -5.62 19.53 21.99
CA GLY A 112 -5.69 19.42 23.44
C GLY A 112 -6.82 18.51 23.93
N GLN A 113 -7.91 18.38 23.17
CA GLN A 113 -9.02 17.49 23.48
C GLN A 113 -8.67 16.03 23.17
N VAL A 114 -8.09 15.77 21.99
CA VAL A 114 -7.62 14.44 21.58
C VAL A 114 -6.58 13.90 22.56
N ALA A 115 -5.63 14.73 22.99
CA ALA A 115 -4.63 14.33 23.99
C ALA A 115 -5.27 13.82 25.30
N LYS A 116 -6.31 14.51 25.79
CA LYS A 116 -7.04 14.10 27.01
C LYS A 116 -7.81 12.81 26.80
N GLU A 117 -8.39 12.62 25.62
CA GLU A 117 -9.11 11.39 25.27
C GLU A 117 -8.17 10.19 25.21
N ILE A 118 -6.97 10.34 24.63
CA ILE A 118 -5.92 9.31 24.67
C ILE A 118 -5.60 8.94 26.12
N GLU A 119 -5.33 9.92 26.99
CA GLU A 119 -5.05 9.67 28.41
C GLU A 119 -6.22 8.97 29.14
N SER A 120 -7.45 9.32 28.79
CA SER A 120 -8.66 8.77 29.42
C SER A 120 -8.93 7.32 29.01
N GLN A 121 -8.75 7.00 27.73
CA GLN A 121 -9.09 5.71 27.14
C GLN A 121 -7.98 4.67 27.31
N LEU A 122 -6.71 5.09 27.25
CA LEU A 122 -5.54 4.21 27.28
C LEU A 122 -5.49 3.21 28.46
N PRO A 123 -5.87 3.55 29.71
CA PRO A 123 -5.85 2.60 30.83
C PRO A 123 -6.72 1.35 30.63
N GLY A 124 -7.77 1.44 29.81
CA GLY A 124 -8.69 0.34 29.50
C GLY A 124 -8.18 -0.64 28.44
N LEU A 125 -7.07 -0.32 27.75
CA LEU A 125 -6.58 -1.10 26.62
C LEU A 125 -5.52 -2.12 27.03
N SER A 126 -5.65 -3.34 26.50
CA SER A 126 -4.76 -4.47 26.85
C SER A 126 -3.32 -4.29 26.36
N ARG A 127 -3.13 -3.54 25.25
CA ARG A 127 -1.83 -3.25 24.63
C ARG A 127 -1.29 -1.84 24.93
N LYS A 128 -1.75 -1.21 26.02
CA LYS A 128 -1.42 0.18 26.39
C LYS A 128 0.08 0.53 26.37
N ASP A 129 0.95 -0.40 26.75
CA ASP A 129 2.41 -0.14 26.78
C ASP A 129 3.02 -0.05 25.37
N ILE A 130 2.45 -0.78 24.39
CA ILE A 130 2.84 -0.68 22.98
C ILE A 130 2.32 0.63 22.40
N ILE A 131 1.03 0.92 22.63
CA ILE A 131 0.36 2.15 22.19
C ILE A 131 1.14 3.36 22.68
N LYS A 132 1.46 3.42 23.98
CA LYS A 132 2.23 4.51 24.58
C LYS A 132 3.59 4.70 23.91
N GLN A 133 4.35 3.62 23.70
CA GLN A 133 5.66 3.70 23.05
C GLN A 133 5.59 4.17 21.59
N SER A 134 4.60 3.68 20.84
CA SER A 134 4.35 4.10 19.45
C SER A 134 4.00 5.59 19.41
N LEU A 135 3.02 6.03 20.20
CA LEU A 135 2.58 7.43 20.23
C LEU A 135 3.67 8.40 20.72
N GLU A 136 4.43 8.05 21.76
CA GLU A 136 5.50 8.90 22.28
C GLU A 136 6.64 9.10 21.27
N ARG A 137 6.92 8.10 20.44
CA ARG A 137 8.08 8.11 19.53
C ARG A 137 7.74 8.50 18.10
N TYR A 138 6.55 8.12 17.63
CA TYR A 138 6.13 8.24 16.25
C TYR A 138 4.73 8.83 16.09
N GLY A 139 4.04 9.15 17.19
CA GLY A 139 2.83 9.93 17.17
C GLY A 139 3.12 11.41 16.91
N ALA A 140 2.27 12.10 16.16
CA ALA A 140 2.37 13.54 16.02
C ALA A 140 1.02 14.23 15.86
N PHE A 141 0.93 15.43 16.43
CA PHE A 141 -0.13 16.38 16.17
C PHE A 141 0.43 17.49 15.27
N ILE A 142 -0.20 17.70 14.12
CA ILE A 142 0.24 18.67 13.11
C ILE A 142 -0.87 19.71 12.95
N ILE A 143 -0.58 20.94 13.37
CA ILE A 143 -1.50 22.07 13.22
C ILE A 143 -1.20 22.75 11.88
N THR A 144 -2.25 22.96 11.11
CA THR A 144 -2.23 23.59 9.78
C THR A 144 -3.06 24.87 9.80
N ARG A 145 -2.94 25.70 8.76
CA ARG A 145 -3.70 26.95 8.62
C ARG A 145 -5.15 26.69 8.26
N ASP A 146 -5.40 25.65 7.46
CA ASP A 146 -6.71 25.22 6.98
C ASP A 146 -6.67 23.76 6.50
N ILE A 147 -7.85 23.20 6.20
CA ILE A 147 -7.98 21.82 5.70
C ILE A 147 -7.30 21.61 4.33
N SER A 148 -7.11 22.66 3.52
CA SER A 148 -6.36 22.54 2.26
C SER A 148 -4.90 22.21 2.54
N GLU A 149 -4.26 22.91 3.47
CA GLU A 149 -2.90 22.60 3.91
C GLU A 149 -2.82 21.24 4.60
N ALA A 150 -3.86 20.82 5.35
CA ALA A 150 -3.92 19.46 5.89
C ALA A 150 -3.86 18.38 4.79
N CYS A 151 -4.56 18.59 3.67
CA CYS A 151 -4.48 17.71 2.50
C CYS A 151 -3.08 17.72 1.85
N GLU A 152 -2.41 18.86 1.82
CA GLU A 152 -1.01 18.95 1.34
C GLU A 152 -0.06 18.14 2.23
N VAL A 153 -0.21 18.24 3.56
CA VAL A 153 0.53 17.44 4.53
C VAL A 153 0.26 15.95 4.34
N ALA A 154 -1.01 15.54 4.21
CA ALA A 154 -1.34 14.14 3.94
C ALA A 154 -0.72 13.63 2.63
N ASN A 155 -0.74 14.45 1.57
CA ASN A 155 -0.07 14.13 0.31
C ASN A 155 1.46 14.08 0.43
N LEU A 156 2.07 14.81 1.38
CA LEU A 156 3.49 14.77 1.68
C LEU A 156 3.88 13.53 2.51
N ILE A 157 3.00 13.10 3.40
CA ILE A 157 3.21 11.89 4.19
C ILE A 157 2.96 10.64 3.33
N ALA A 158 1.93 10.67 2.49
CA ALA A 158 1.46 9.53 1.70
C ALA A 158 1.19 8.30 2.58
N PRO A 159 0.23 8.42 3.54
CA PRO A 159 0.01 7.42 4.58
C PRO A 159 -0.55 6.11 4.03
N GLU A 160 -0.38 5.04 4.82
CA GLU A 160 -1.05 3.76 4.59
C GLU A 160 -2.57 3.91 4.73
N HIS A 161 -3.05 4.37 5.88
CA HIS A 161 -4.44 4.69 6.14
C HIS A 161 -4.64 6.21 6.28
N LEU A 162 -5.62 6.76 5.56
CA LEU A 162 -6.04 8.16 5.66
C LEU A 162 -7.49 8.25 6.08
N GLU A 163 -7.76 8.85 7.23
CA GLU A 163 -9.11 9.19 7.64
C GLU A 163 -9.40 10.67 7.41
N ILE A 164 -10.59 10.98 6.93
CA ILE A 164 -11.06 12.34 6.70
C ILE A 164 -12.30 12.58 7.56
N MET A 165 -12.07 13.13 8.75
CA MET A 165 -13.07 13.46 9.76
C MET A 165 -13.36 14.96 9.74
N VAL A 166 -13.88 15.45 8.61
CA VAL A 166 -14.35 16.84 8.47
C VAL A 166 -15.85 16.84 8.17
N LYS A 167 -16.51 17.99 8.31
CA LYS A 167 -17.95 18.14 8.05
C LYS A 167 -18.39 17.67 6.67
N ASN A 168 -17.62 18.01 5.63
CA ASN A 168 -17.92 17.71 4.22
C ASN A 168 -16.75 16.94 3.56
N PRO A 169 -16.54 15.65 3.89
CA PRO A 169 -15.33 14.92 3.48
C PRO A 169 -15.24 14.73 1.94
N PHE A 170 -16.40 14.66 1.26
CA PHE A 170 -16.47 14.54 -0.20
C PHE A 170 -16.04 15.82 -0.95
N GLU A 171 -16.01 16.98 -0.30
CA GLU A 171 -15.55 18.23 -0.94
C GLU A 171 -14.03 18.27 -1.06
N ILE A 172 -13.31 17.57 -0.18
CA ILE A 172 -11.84 17.61 -0.12
C ILE A 172 -11.17 16.35 -0.67
N ILE A 173 -11.90 15.24 -0.86
CA ILE A 173 -11.31 13.96 -1.33
C ILE A 173 -10.54 14.10 -2.65
N GLY A 174 -11.00 14.98 -3.56
CA GLY A 174 -10.30 15.24 -4.83
C GLY A 174 -8.93 15.92 -4.68
N MET A 175 -8.60 16.43 -3.49
CA MET A 175 -7.30 17.01 -3.16
C MET A 175 -6.30 15.94 -2.72
N ILE A 176 -6.76 14.76 -2.34
CA ILE A 176 -5.90 13.64 -1.96
C ILE A 176 -5.37 12.94 -3.21
N LYS A 177 -4.05 12.81 -3.26
CA LYS A 177 -3.28 12.21 -4.35
C LYS A 177 -2.59 10.92 -3.91
N ASN A 178 -2.13 10.85 -2.65
CA ASN A 178 -1.37 9.72 -2.13
C ASN A 178 -1.95 9.25 -0.78
N ALA A 179 -2.56 8.06 -0.79
CA ALA A 179 -2.97 7.31 0.40
C ALA A 179 -3.20 5.85 -0.01
N GLY A 180 -2.93 4.89 0.88
CA GLY A 180 -3.21 3.47 0.62
C GLY A 180 -4.71 3.19 0.64
N ALA A 181 -5.37 3.49 1.75
CA ALA A 181 -6.82 3.45 1.90
C ALA A 181 -7.33 4.78 2.46
N ILE A 182 -8.52 5.20 2.00
CA ILE A 182 -9.14 6.47 2.41
C ILE A 182 -10.50 6.20 3.02
N PHE A 183 -10.69 6.71 4.23
CA PHE A 183 -11.89 6.54 5.03
C PHE A 183 -12.56 7.89 5.24
N LEU A 184 -13.88 7.98 4.96
CA LEU A 184 -14.60 9.25 4.91
C LEU A 184 -15.66 9.34 6.01
N GLY A 185 -15.57 10.40 6.82
CA GLY A 185 -16.54 10.73 7.86
C GLY A 185 -16.34 9.96 9.18
N GLU A 186 -17.05 10.42 10.21
CA GLU A 186 -16.84 9.98 11.61
C GLU A 186 -17.22 8.52 11.91
N PHE A 187 -17.96 7.85 11.02
CA PHE A 187 -18.45 6.49 11.22
C PHE A 187 -17.75 5.46 10.35
N THR A 188 -16.57 5.81 9.84
CA THR A 188 -15.78 4.96 8.96
C THR A 188 -14.36 4.77 9.54
N PRO A 189 -14.19 4.25 10.76
CA PRO A 189 -12.87 4.07 11.33
C PRO A 189 -12.09 2.97 10.57
N GLU A 190 -10.76 3.02 10.60
CA GLU A 190 -9.83 2.04 10.00
C GLU A 190 -10.31 0.57 10.09
N PRO A 191 -10.76 0.05 11.26
CA PRO A 191 -11.18 -1.35 11.39
C PRO A 191 -12.34 -1.76 10.46
N VAL A 192 -13.17 -0.83 10.00
CA VAL A 192 -14.23 -1.11 9.02
C VAL A 192 -13.61 -1.58 7.70
N GLY A 193 -12.52 -0.95 7.26
CA GLY A 193 -11.77 -1.34 6.07
C GLY A 193 -11.00 -2.63 6.28
N ASP A 194 -10.38 -2.79 7.44
CA ASP A 194 -9.56 -3.96 7.75
C ASP A 194 -10.32 -5.29 7.75
N TYR A 195 -11.62 -5.25 8.10
CA TYR A 195 -12.35 -6.47 8.38
C TYR A 195 -13.62 -6.67 7.57
N TYR A 196 -14.32 -5.60 7.14
CA TYR A 196 -15.74 -5.77 6.75
C TYR A 196 -16.13 -5.10 5.43
N ALA A 197 -15.63 -3.90 5.13
CA ALA A 197 -16.13 -3.11 4.00
C ALA A 197 -15.79 -3.71 2.62
N GLY A 198 -14.76 -4.56 2.53
CA GLY A 198 -14.38 -5.27 1.31
C GLY A 198 -13.03 -4.88 0.67
N PRO A 199 -12.50 -3.65 0.82
CA PRO A 199 -11.13 -3.34 0.40
C PRO A 199 -10.07 -4.23 1.06
N ASN A 200 -8.88 -4.29 0.47
CA ASN A 200 -7.77 -5.07 1.01
C ASN A 200 -6.94 -4.23 1.98
N HIS A 201 -6.59 -4.78 3.14
CA HIS A 201 -5.77 -4.11 4.16
C HIS A 201 -4.26 -4.35 4.03
N ILE A 202 -3.80 -5.01 2.96
CA ILE A 202 -2.37 -5.06 2.62
C ILE A 202 -2.07 -3.82 1.77
N LEU A 203 -1.61 -2.79 2.46
CA LEU A 203 -1.50 -1.43 1.94
C LEU A 203 -0.04 -0.94 1.87
N PRO A 204 0.23 0.07 1.01
CA PRO A 204 1.54 0.66 0.90
C PRO A 204 1.86 1.58 2.09
N THR A 205 2.84 1.18 2.89
CA THR A 205 3.32 1.92 4.07
C THR A 205 4.51 2.85 3.79
N SER A 206 4.91 3.67 4.77
CA SER A 206 6.16 4.43 4.78
C SER A 206 6.34 5.35 3.58
N GLY A 207 5.27 6.03 3.18
CA GLY A 207 5.24 6.96 2.05
C GLY A 207 5.23 6.29 0.68
N THR A 208 5.14 4.96 0.60
CA THR A 208 5.14 4.24 -0.67
C THR A 208 3.79 4.27 -1.38
N ALA A 209 2.72 4.78 -0.76
CA ALA A 209 1.44 5.06 -1.40
C ALA A 209 1.55 6.07 -2.58
N ARG A 210 2.73 6.68 -2.76
CA ARG A 210 3.08 7.49 -3.93
C ARG A 210 3.25 6.70 -5.22
N PHE A 211 3.52 5.40 -5.12
CA PHE A 211 3.86 4.57 -6.29
C PHE A 211 3.41 3.11 -6.19
N TYR A 212 3.06 2.62 -5.00
CA TYR A 212 2.37 1.34 -4.84
C TYR A 212 0.87 1.55 -4.64
N SER A 213 0.11 0.55 -5.05
CA SER A 213 -1.33 0.43 -4.78
C SER A 213 -1.57 -0.63 -3.71
N PRO A 214 -2.75 -0.64 -3.06
CA PRO A 214 -3.22 -1.77 -2.25
C PRO A 214 -3.12 -3.10 -3.02
N VAL A 215 -2.93 -4.21 -2.30
CA VAL A 215 -3.04 -5.53 -2.93
C VAL A 215 -4.45 -5.70 -3.49
N GLY A 216 -4.54 -6.04 -4.76
CA GLY A 216 -5.80 -6.24 -5.47
C GLY A 216 -5.72 -7.39 -6.46
N VAL A 217 -6.75 -7.53 -7.29
CA VAL A 217 -6.78 -8.55 -8.34
C VAL A 217 -5.59 -8.36 -9.30
N ASP A 218 -5.29 -7.11 -9.66
CA ASP A 218 -4.21 -6.77 -10.59
C ASP A 218 -2.83 -7.17 -10.06
N THR A 219 -2.63 -7.26 -8.74
CA THR A 219 -1.39 -7.77 -8.13
C THR A 219 -1.09 -9.20 -8.58
N PHE A 220 -2.11 -9.99 -8.89
CA PHE A 220 -1.99 -11.38 -9.32
C PHE A 220 -2.14 -11.56 -10.83
N MET A 221 -2.10 -10.46 -11.60
CA MET A 221 -2.25 -10.45 -13.04
C MET A 221 -1.00 -9.92 -13.75
N LYS A 222 -0.83 -10.31 -15.01
CA LYS A 222 0.16 -9.71 -15.92
C LYS A 222 -0.48 -9.39 -17.25
N PHE A 223 -0.04 -8.28 -17.85
CA PHE A 223 -0.54 -7.82 -19.14
C PHE A 223 0.47 -8.15 -20.24
N SER A 224 -0.02 -8.51 -21.42
CA SER A 224 0.82 -8.77 -22.61
C SER A 224 0.29 -7.97 -23.78
N SER A 225 1.17 -7.20 -24.42
CA SER A 225 0.84 -6.50 -25.67
C SER A 225 0.80 -7.49 -26.82
N VAL A 226 -0.32 -7.54 -27.54
CA VAL A 226 -0.47 -8.35 -28.76
C VAL A 226 -0.53 -7.40 -29.95
N ILE A 227 0.46 -7.51 -30.84
CA ILE A 227 0.58 -6.63 -32.00
C ILE A 227 0.58 -7.48 -33.26
N TYR A 228 -0.29 -7.14 -34.19
CA TYR A 228 -0.38 -7.75 -35.51
C TYR A 228 -0.29 -6.66 -36.59
N TYR A 229 0.65 -6.79 -37.52
CA TYR A 229 0.88 -5.83 -38.59
C TYR A 229 0.53 -6.47 -39.94
N SER A 230 -0.28 -5.77 -40.74
CA SER A 230 -0.58 -6.21 -42.10
C SER A 230 0.59 -5.92 -43.05
N LYS A 231 0.61 -6.62 -44.21
CA LYS A 231 1.60 -6.35 -45.27
C LYS A 231 1.53 -4.89 -45.74
N THR A 232 0.33 -4.38 -46.00
CA THR A 232 0.14 -2.99 -46.45
C THR A 232 0.61 -1.98 -45.41
N ALA A 233 0.38 -2.23 -44.11
CA ALA A 233 0.86 -1.34 -43.06
C ALA A 233 2.39 -1.34 -43.00
N ILE A 234 3.05 -2.52 -43.07
CA ILE A 234 4.52 -2.57 -43.00
C ILE A 234 5.16 -1.85 -44.18
N GLU A 235 4.59 -1.94 -45.37
CA GLU A 235 5.05 -1.23 -46.56
C GLU A 235 4.97 0.30 -46.38
N GLN A 236 3.87 0.80 -45.79
CA GLN A 236 3.64 2.23 -45.58
C GLN A 236 4.60 2.83 -44.53
N ASP A 237 4.89 2.09 -43.47
CA ASP A 237 5.70 2.61 -42.35
C ASP A 237 7.19 2.22 -42.43
N ALA A 238 7.57 1.31 -43.33
CA ALA A 238 8.90 0.73 -43.39
C ALA A 238 10.03 1.77 -43.36
N ASP A 239 9.96 2.81 -44.19
CA ASP A 239 11.04 3.80 -44.29
C ASP A 239 11.21 4.63 -43.02
N ARG A 240 10.10 4.90 -42.31
CA ARG A 240 10.15 5.60 -41.02
C ARG A 240 10.77 4.72 -39.95
N ILE A 241 10.36 3.45 -39.87
CA ILE A 241 10.90 2.49 -38.90
C ILE A 241 12.38 2.23 -39.16
N ILE A 242 12.77 2.05 -40.43
CA ILE A 242 14.17 1.92 -40.84
C ILE A 242 14.97 3.15 -40.41
N LYS A 243 14.46 4.36 -40.69
CA LYS A 243 15.17 5.58 -40.33
C LYS A 243 15.38 5.72 -38.83
N LEU A 244 14.36 5.42 -38.03
CA LEU A 244 14.47 5.41 -36.56
C LEU A 244 15.56 4.42 -36.11
N ALA A 245 15.50 3.18 -36.59
CA ALA A 245 16.49 2.16 -36.24
C ALA A 245 17.91 2.54 -36.68
N GLU A 246 18.10 3.21 -37.82
CA GLU A 246 19.41 3.69 -38.26
C GLU A 246 19.94 4.85 -37.44
N VAL A 247 19.08 5.78 -37.03
CA VAL A 247 19.46 6.89 -36.16
C VAL A 247 19.94 6.36 -34.80
N GLU A 248 19.34 5.27 -34.32
CA GLU A 248 19.79 4.56 -33.11
C GLU A 248 21.02 3.64 -33.35
N GLY A 249 21.50 3.52 -34.60
CA GLY A 249 22.61 2.64 -34.95
C GLY A 249 22.27 1.13 -34.96
N LEU A 250 20.99 0.77 -34.87
CA LEU A 250 20.48 -0.60 -34.81
C LEU A 250 20.29 -1.19 -36.21
N THR A 251 21.40 -1.47 -36.90
CA THR A 251 21.40 -1.93 -38.30
C THR A 251 20.62 -3.23 -38.52
N ALA A 252 20.62 -4.16 -37.57
CA ALA A 252 19.84 -5.40 -37.64
C ALA A 252 18.32 -5.17 -37.53
N HIS A 253 17.88 -4.19 -36.70
CA HIS A 253 16.46 -3.83 -36.59
C HIS A 253 15.97 -3.24 -37.93
N ALA A 254 16.72 -2.27 -38.48
CA ALA A 254 16.43 -1.71 -39.80
C ALA A 254 16.37 -2.80 -40.89
N ASN A 255 17.34 -3.71 -40.90
CA ASN A 255 17.39 -4.80 -41.86
C ASN A 255 16.17 -5.75 -41.75
N SER A 256 15.67 -6.01 -40.54
CA SER A 256 14.48 -6.86 -40.34
C SER A 256 13.23 -6.32 -41.06
N ILE A 257 13.13 -4.98 -41.19
CA ILE A 257 12.09 -4.29 -41.94
C ILE A 257 12.40 -4.29 -43.44
N ARG A 258 13.65 -4.01 -43.82
CA ARG A 258 14.08 -4.00 -45.23
C ARG A 258 13.81 -5.32 -45.94
N ILE A 259 14.11 -6.46 -45.31
CA ILE A 259 13.86 -7.78 -45.91
C ILE A 259 12.36 -7.99 -46.17
N ARG A 260 11.51 -7.55 -45.24
CA ARG A 260 10.04 -7.61 -45.42
C ARG A 260 9.58 -6.66 -46.52
N LYS A 261 10.12 -5.44 -46.57
CA LYS A 261 9.85 -4.46 -47.63
C LYS A 261 10.28 -4.98 -49.01
N ALA A 262 11.42 -5.67 -49.10
CA ALA A 262 11.96 -6.19 -50.35
C ALA A 262 11.26 -7.46 -50.86
N GLY A 263 10.59 -8.21 -49.98
CA GLY A 263 9.75 -9.36 -50.33
C GLY A 263 8.29 -8.99 -50.65
N CYS A 264 7.98 -7.71 -50.82
CA CYS A 264 6.65 -7.21 -51.11
C CYS A 264 6.38 -7.03 -52.60
#